data_AF-A0AAD9KR87-F1
#
_entry.id   AF-A0AAD9KR87-F1
#
_cell.length_a   1.000
_cell.length_b   1.000
_cell.length_c   1.000
_cell.angle_alpha   90.00
_cell.angle_beta   90.00
_cell.angle_gamma   90.00
#
_symmetry.space_group_name_H-M   'P 1'
#
loop_
_entity.id
_entity.type
_entity.pdbx_description
1 polymer ?
#
loop_
_entity_poly.entity_id
_entity_poly.type
_entity_poly.pdbx_seq_one_letter_code
_entity_poly.pdbx_strand_id
1 'polypeptide(L)'
;MTSELVSSEKYIDSLERKLDRIKGKGKDGHEPTSKEMLHHLSAVKEAHMKELTDTSDRPFESNYSTNLERVNDAAAVTFLQRKLCPERQAIMVEELHPLVENDTLQTVTKTLHEAANTDAESQDVKSAS
;
A
#
# COMPACT_ATOMS: atom_id res chain seq x y z
N MET A 1 18.78 5.93 35.59
CA MET A 1 18.66 5.34 34.24
C MET A 1 19.21 6.36 33.26
N THR A 2 20.50 6.24 32.91
CA THR A 2 21.18 7.18 32.02
C THR A 2 20.80 6.84 30.59
N SER A 3 20.04 7.73 29.94
CA SER A 3 19.77 7.66 28.51
C SER A 3 21.11 7.72 27.80
N GLU A 4 21.56 6.56 27.29
CA GLU A 4 22.79 6.43 26.53
C GLU A 4 22.55 7.14 25.20
N LEU A 5 22.88 8.44 25.15
CA LEU A 5 22.85 9.24 23.94
C LEU A 5 23.75 8.55 22.92
N VAL A 6 23.14 7.89 21.94
CA VAL A 6 23.85 7.26 20.83
C VAL A 6 24.80 8.32 20.26
N SER A 7 26.10 8.04 20.31
CA SER A 7 27.12 8.92 19.73
C SER A 7 26.71 9.32 18.32
N SER A 8 26.82 10.61 17.99
CA SER A 8 26.46 11.17 16.68
C SER A 8 27.01 10.31 15.52
N GLU A 9 28.22 9.78 15.70
CA GLU A 9 28.90 8.93 14.73
C GLU A 9 28.19 7.58 14.50
N LYS A 10 27.70 6.94 15.58
CA LYS A 10 26.90 5.70 15.45
C LYS A 10 25.56 5.96 14.75
N TYR A 11 24.99 7.15 14.95
CA TYR A 11 23.75 7.54 14.27
C TYR A 11 23.99 7.79 12.78
N ILE A 12 25.05 8.52 12.43
CA ILE A 12 25.46 8.77 11.04
C ILE A 12 25.71 7.43 10.31
N ASP A 13 26.48 6.53 10.91
CA ASP A 13 26.69 5.16 10.41
C ASP A 13 25.38 4.43 10.11
N SER A 14 24.39 4.57 11.00
CA SER A 14 23.09 3.92 10.84
C SER A 14 22.29 4.52 9.67
N LEU A 15 22.45 5.81 9.41
CA LEU A 15 21.81 6.51 8.30
C LEU A 15 22.46 6.14 6.97
N GLU A 16 23.79 6.06 6.91
CA GLU A 16 24.53 5.65 5.71
C GLU A 16 24.17 4.21 5.31
N ARG A 17 24.15 3.29 6.28
CA ARG A 17 23.70 1.90 6.03
C ARG A 17 22.26 1.81 5.54
N LYS A 18 21.37 2.66 6.05
CA LYS A 18 19.97 2.73 5.57
C LYS A 18 19.92 3.28 4.15
N LEU A 19 20.69 4.30 3.83
CA LEU A 19 20.76 4.89 2.49
C LEU A 19 21.30 3.90 1.46
N ASP A 20 22.37 3.17 1.78
CA ASP A 20 22.92 2.15 0.88
C ASP A 20 21.89 1.05 0.59
N ARG A 21 21.14 0.63 1.62
CA ARG A 21 20.04 -0.34 1.46
C ARG A 21 18.92 0.18 0.56
N ILE A 22 18.54 1.45 0.69
CA ILE A 22 17.47 2.08 -0.13
C ILE A 22 17.93 2.28 -1.57
N LYS A 23 19.21 2.63 -1.77
CA LYS A 23 19.82 2.79 -3.10
C LYS A 23 20.08 1.45 -3.81
N GLY A 24 19.70 0.33 -3.20
CA GLY A 24 19.90 -0.99 -3.78
C GLY A 24 21.37 -1.42 -3.83
N LYS A 25 22.29 -0.70 -3.17
CA LYS A 25 23.66 -1.15 -3.01
C LYS A 25 23.63 -2.35 -2.07
N GLY A 26 23.90 -3.54 -2.61
CA GLY A 26 23.95 -4.77 -1.84
C GLY A 26 25.02 -4.72 -0.75
N LYS A 27 25.17 -5.82 0.01
CA LYS A 27 26.21 -5.97 1.04
C LYS A 27 27.64 -5.73 0.52
N ASP A 28 27.83 -5.83 -0.80
CA ASP A 28 29.11 -5.67 -1.49
C ASP A 28 29.25 -4.31 -2.21
N GLY A 29 28.34 -3.36 -1.97
CA GLY A 29 28.37 -2.02 -2.56
C GLY A 29 28.06 -1.94 -4.06
N HIS A 30 27.73 -3.09 -4.68
CA HIS A 30 27.38 -3.18 -6.10
C HIS A 30 25.94 -2.76 -6.34
N GLU A 31 25.73 -1.86 -7.30
CA GLU A 31 24.41 -1.46 -7.79
C GLU A 31 23.91 -2.52 -8.77
N PRO A 32 22.71 -3.10 -8.57
CA PRO A 32 22.23 -4.17 -9.44
C PRO A 32 22.11 -3.69 -10.87
N THR A 33 22.64 -4.49 -11.80
CA THR A 33 22.57 -4.17 -13.22
C THR A 33 21.11 -4.23 -13.67
N SER A 34 20.72 -3.45 -14.69
CA SER A 34 19.37 -3.50 -15.27
C SER A 34 18.91 -4.92 -15.61
N LYS A 35 19.83 -5.78 -16.09
CA LYS A 35 19.57 -7.19 -16.36
C LYS A 35 19.23 -8.00 -15.09
N GLU A 36 19.91 -7.74 -13.97
CA GLU A 36 19.66 -8.41 -12.69
C GLU A 36 18.33 -7.94 -12.09
N MET A 37 18.04 -6.64 -12.18
CA MET A 37 16.73 -6.10 -11.76
C MET A 37 15.59 -6.74 -12.56
N LEU A 38 15.71 -6.80 -13.89
CA LEU A 38 14.70 -7.45 -14.73
C LEU A 38 14.54 -8.94 -14.41
N HIS A 39 15.63 -9.64 -14.15
CA HIS A 39 15.58 -11.04 -13.74
C HIS A 39 14.85 -11.19 -12.39
N HIS A 40 15.18 -10.38 -11.39
CA HIS A 40 14.52 -10.44 -10.09
C HIS A 40 13.02 -10.12 -10.19
N LEU A 41 12.67 -9.09 -10.96
CA LEU A 41 11.26 -8.74 -11.19
C LEU A 41 10.50 -9.85 -11.92
N SER A 42 11.11 -10.51 -12.92
CA SER A 42 10.49 -11.66 -13.59
C SER A 42 10.31 -12.83 -12.64
N ALA A 43 11.32 -13.14 -11.82
CA ALA A 43 11.25 -14.23 -10.85
C ALA A 43 10.17 -13.98 -9.78
N VAL A 44 10.03 -12.75 -9.28
CA VAL A 44 8.97 -12.38 -8.34
C VAL A 44 7.59 -12.45 -8.99
N LYS A 45 7.46 -11.96 -10.23
CA LYS A 45 6.21 -12.06 -11.00
C LYS A 45 5.79 -13.53 -11.16
N GLU A 46 6.71 -14.40 -11.57
CA GLU A 46 6.46 -15.82 -11.76
C GLU A 46 6.12 -16.53 -10.44
N ALA A 47 6.85 -16.22 -9.37
CA ALA A 47 6.56 -16.77 -8.04
C ALA A 47 5.17 -16.35 -7.53
N HIS A 48 4.81 -15.08 -7.68
CA HIS A 48 3.50 -14.58 -7.26
C HIS A 48 2.38 -15.15 -8.12
N MET A 49 2.60 -15.30 -9.44
CA MET A 49 1.62 -15.94 -10.33
C MET A 49 1.43 -17.41 -9.97
N LYS A 50 2.52 -18.12 -9.67
CA LYS A 50 2.49 -19.50 -9.19
C LYS A 50 1.77 -19.63 -7.86
N GLU A 51 2.03 -18.75 -6.90
CA GLU A 51 1.30 -18.71 -5.63
C GLU A 51 -0.21 -18.49 -5.85
N LEU A 52 -0.57 -17.60 -6.78
CA LEU A 52 -1.96 -17.31 -7.09
C LEU A 52 -2.68 -18.50 -7.76
N THR A 53 -1.96 -19.35 -8.50
CA THR A 53 -2.51 -20.58 -9.09
C THR A 53 -2.50 -21.75 -8.11
N ASP A 54 -1.46 -21.87 -7.29
CA ASP A 54 -1.28 -22.98 -6.34
C ASP A 54 -2.16 -22.80 -5.08
N THR A 55 -2.60 -21.58 -4.78
CA THR A 55 -3.54 -21.30 -3.66
C THR A 55 -4.98 -21.76 -3.91
N SER A 56 -5.28 -22.40 -5.06
CA SER A 56 -6.58 -23.03 -5.31
C SER A 56 -6.96 -24.10 -4.26
N ASP A 57 -5.99 -24.68 -3.54
CA ASP A 57 -6.19 -25.71 -2.51
C ASP A 57 -6.03 -25.22 -1.06
N ARG A 58 -5.76 -23.92 -0.83
CA ARG A 58 -5.73 -23.35 0.52
C ARG A 58 -6.90 -22.39 0.70
N PRO A 59 -7.76 -22.59 1.71
CA PRO A 59 -8.76 -21.59 2.04
C PRO A 59 -8.02 -20.33 2.46
N PHE A 60 -8.01 -19.35 1.57
CA PHE A 60 -7.51 -18.02 1.86
C PHE A 60 -8.49 -17.44 2.89
N GLU A 61 -8.04 -17.21 4.13
CA GLU A 61 -8.76 -16.43 5.12
C GLU A 61 -8.78 -14.96 4.67
N SER A 62 -9.53 -14.68 3.60
CA SER A 62 -10.08 -13.35 3.39
C SER A 62 -11.29 -13.27 4.30
N ASN A 63 -11.26 -12.32 5.24
CA ASN A 63 -12.38 -11.98 6.13
C ASN A 63 -13.66 -11.53 5.38
N TYR A 64 -13.75 -11.73 4.06
CA TYR A 64 -14.87 -11.33 3.20
C TYR A 64 -15.59 -12.47 2.48
N SER A 65 -15.34 -13.75 2.77
CA SER A 65 -16.08 -14.82 2.09
C SER A 65 -16.44 -16.01 2.97
N THR A 66 -17.57 -15.89 3.66
CA THR A 66 -18.21 -16.98 4.41
C THR A 66 -18.99 -17.97 3.53
N ASN A 67 -18.84 -17.96 2.20
CA ASN A 67 -19.55 -18.89 1.31
C ASN A 67 -18.71 -19.32 0.09
N LEU A 68 -17.55 -19.92 0.33
CA LEU A 68 -16.74 -20.54 -0.72
C LEU A 68 -16.70 -22.08 -0.60
N GLU A 69 -17.86 -22.69 -0.34
CA GLU A 69 -17.99 -24.13 -0.56
C GLU A 69 -18.08 -24.40 -2.07
N ARG A 70 -17.06 -25.08 -2.59
CA ARG A 70 -16.86 -25.53 -3.99
C ARG A 70 -16.56 -24.43 -5.00
N VAL A 71 -15.28 -24.11 -5.11
CA VAL A 71 -14.72 -23.32 -6.22
C VAL A 71 -14.88 -24.11 -7.52
N ASN A 72 -15.89 -23.74 -8.30
CA ASN A 72 -15.96 -24.05 -9.73
C ASN A 72 -14.83 -23.28 -10.43
N ASP A 73 -14.14 -23.88 -11.41
CA ASP A 73 -13.00 -23.25 -12.12
C ASP A 73 -13.35 -21.85 -12.68
N ALA A 74 -14.63 -21.64 -13.03
CA ALA A 74 -15.16 -20.35 -13.45
C ALA A 74 -15.03 -19.26 -12.39
N ALA A 75 -15.19 -19.58 -11.10
CA ALA A 75 -15.05 -18.62 -10.00
C ALA A 75 -13.59 -18.16 -9.84
N ALA A 76 -12.63 -19.07 -9.98
CA ALA A 76 -11.19 -18.75 -9.95
C ALA A 76 -10.79 -17.83 -11.13
N VAL A 77 -11.30 -18.12 -12.34
CA VAL A 77 -11.08 -17.25 -13.51
C VAL A 77 -11.66 -15.86 -13.30
N THR A 78 -12.87 -15.74 -12.73
CA THR A 78 -13.45 -14.42 -12.44
C THR A 78 -12.65 -13.64 -11.39
N PHE A 79 -12.09 -14.32 -10.39
CA PHE A 79 -11.24 -13.68 -9.38
C PHE A 79 -9.94 -13.12 -9.99
N LEU A 80 -9.24 -13.92 -10.81
CA LEU A 80 -8.03 -13.50 -11.52
C LEU A 80 -8.33 -12.32 -12.45
N GLN A 81 -9.45 -12.37 -13.17
CA GLN A 81 -9.87 -11.30 -14.05
C GLN A 81 -10.13 -9.98 -13.29
N ARG A 82 -10.77 -10.03 -12.11
CA ARG A 82 -10.97 -8.84 -11.26
C ARG A 82 -9.64 -8.25 -10.77
N LYS A 83 -8.66 -9.09 -10.43
CA LYS A 83 -7.33 -8.65 -9.97
C LYS A 83 -6.48 -8.05 -11.10
N LEU A 84 -6.52 -8.63 -12.29
CA LEU A 84 -5.68 -8.21 -13.43
C LEU A 84 -6.28 -7.03 -14.19
N CYS A 85 -7.61 -6.89 -14.20
CA CYS A 85 -8.33 -5.84 -14.93
C CYS A 85 -9.45 -5.25 -14.06
N PRO A 86 -9.14 -4.62 -12.92
CA PRO A 86 -10.16 -4.10 -12.00
C PRO A 86 -11.09 -3.08 -12.67
N GLU A 87 -10.55 -2.33 -13.63
CA GLU A 87 -11.24 -1.24 -14.35
C GLU A 87 -12.32 -1.75 -15.31
N ARG A 88 -12.28 -3.04 -15.65
CA ARG A 88 -13.25 -3.69 -16.55
C ARG A 88 -14.39 -4.37 -15.78
N GLN A 89 -14.34 -4.33 -14.44
CA GLN A 89 -15.34 -4.97 -13.60
C GLN A 89 -16.31 -3.91 -13.06
N ALA A 90 -17.61 -4.18 -13.21
CA ALA A 90 -18.63 -3.41 -12.51
C ALA A 90 -18.51 -3.67 -11.01
N ILE A 91 -18.42 -2.59 -10.22
CA ILE A 91 -18.38 -2.64 -8.76
C ILE A 91 -19.80 -2.91 -8.26
N MET A 92 -19.95 -3.88 -7.36
CA MET A 92 -21.24 -4.19 -6.74
C MET A 92 -21.57 -3.18 -5.63
N VAL A 93 -22.86 -2.99 -5.33
CA VAL A 93 -23.33 -2.00 -4.35
C VAL A 93 -22.76 -2.30 -2.96
N GLU A 94 -22.63 -3.58 -2.61
CA GLU A 94 -22.07 -4.05 -1.35
C GLU A 94 -20.56 -3.75 -1.22
N GLU A 95 -19.84 -3.80 -2.34
CA GLU A 95 -18.40 -3.47 -2.41
C GLU A 95 -18.16 -1.95 -2.38
N LEU A 96 -19.17 -1.16 -2.73
CA LEU A 96 -19.07 0.30 -2.79
C LEU A 96 -19.03 0.94 -1.40
N HIS A 97 -19.75 0.38 -0.43
CA HIS A 97 -19.83 0.88 0.94
C HIS A 97 -18.44 1.01 1.63
N PRO A 98 -17.61 -0.05 1.70
CA PRO A 98 -16.30 0.06 2.32
C PRO A 98 -15.35 0.99 1.55
N LEU A 99 -15.52 1.16 0.22
CA LEU A 99 -14.72 2.10 -0.55
C LEU A 99 -15.02 3.56 -0.16
N VAL A 100 -16.29 3.89 0.03
CA VAL A 100 -16.72 5.24 0.46
C VAL A 100 -16.30 5.52 1.89
N GLU A 101 -16.41 4.55 2.80
CA GLU A 101 -15.98 4.71 4.20
C GLU A 101 -14.47 4.97 4.32
N ASN A 102 -13.68 4.39 3.42
CA ASN A 102 -12.22 4.54 3.40
C ASN A 102 -11.76 5.63 2.41
N ASP A 103 -12.65 6.52 1.95
CA ASP A 103 -12.28 7.61 1.06
C ASP A 103 -11.47 8.68 1.80
N THR A 104 -10.14 8.54 1.74
CA THR A 104 -9.20 9.49 2.34
C THR A 104 -9.18 10.84 1.62
N LEU A 105 -9.59 10.91 0.35
CA LEU A 105 -9.66 12.18 -0.36
C LEU A 105 -10.87 12.99 0.13
N GLN A 106 -11.97 12.32 0.44
CA GLN A 106 -13.14 12.97 1.05
C GLN A 106 -12.82 13.53 2.44
N THR A 107 -12.01 12.84 3.25
CA THR A 107 -11.62 13.36 4.57
C THR A 107 -10.68 14.56 4.43
N VAL A 108 -9.66 14.47 3.55
CA VAL A 108 -8.73 15.58 3.29
C VAL A 108 -9.48 16.82 2.77
N THR A 109 -10.39 16.65 1.80
CA THR A 109 -11.16 17.78 1.25
C THR A 109 -12.09 18.42 2.28
N LYS A 110 -12.75 17.62 3.14
CA LYS A 110 -13.55 18.15 4.26
C LYS A 110 -12.70 18.93 5.25
N THR A 111 -11.56 18.40 5.67
CA THR A 111 -10.66 19.10 6.61
C THR A 111 -10.09 20.39 6.02
N LEU A 112 -9.75 20.42 4.73
CA LEU A 112 -9.30 21.64 4.05
C LEU A 112 -10.42 22.68 3.94
N HIS A 113 -11.66 22.25 3.69
CA HIS A 113 -12.81 23.14 3.63
C HIS A 113 -13.15 23.71 5.02
N GLU A 114 -13.10 22.88 6.06
CA GLU A 114 -13.31 23.29 7.45
C GLU A 114 -12.21 24.25 7.92
N ALA A 115 -10.93 23.97 7.61
CA ALA A 115 -9.82 24.87 7.92
C ALA A 115 -9.95 26.23 7.22
N ALA A 116 -10.35 26.25 5.95
CA ALA A 116 -10.60 27.48 5.20
C ALA A 116 -11.76 28.31 5.77
N ASN A 117 -12.77 27.66 6.35
CA ASN A 117 -13.90 28.34 6.98
C ASN A 117 -13.54 28.86 8.39
N THR A 118 -12.69 28.17 9.16
CA THR A 118 -12.22 28.65 10.48
C THR A 118 -11.24 29.83 10.39
N ASP A 119 -10.49 29.94 9.29
CA ASP A 119 -9.61 31.09 9.03
C ASP A 119 -10.40 32.35 8.62
N ALA A 120 -11.61 32.20 8.07
CA ALA A 120 -12.49 33.32 7.74
C ALA A 120 -13.14 33.95 8.98
N GLU A 121 -13.56 33.17 9.96
CA GLU A 121 -14.13 33.70 11.22
C GLU A 121 -13.08 34.37 12.12
N SER A 122 -11.80 33.99 12.00
CA SER A 122 -10.71 34.60 12.78
C SER A 122 -10.27 35.99 12.28
N GLN A 123 -10.70 36.39 11.07
CA GLN A 123 -10.42 37.74 10.54
C GLN A 123 -11.49 38.78 10.91
N ASP A 124 -12.74 38.38 11.15
CA ASP A 124 -13.80 39.35 11.48
C ASP A 124 -13.71 39.88 12.93
N VAL A 125 -13.10 39.13 13.85
CA VAL A 125 -12.96 39.56 15.26
C VAL A 125 -11.83 40.58 15.47
N LYS A 126 -10.88 40.70 14.54
CA LYS A 126 -9.78 41.68 14.61
C LYS A 126 -10.11 43.05 14.00
N SER A 127 -11.24 43.18 13.31
CA SER A 127 -11.71 44.45 12.74
C SER A 127 -12.72 45.18 13.65
N ALA A 128 -13.08 44.59 14.79
CA ALA A 128 -14.05 45.15 15.74
C ALA A 128 -13.44 45.55 17.10
N SER A 129 -12.10 45.62 17.22
CA SER A 129 -11.40 46.04 18.44
C SER A 129 -10.45 47.19 18.22
#